data_AF-A0A4Q3XY65-F1
#
_entry.id   AF-A0A4Q3XY65-F1
#
_cell.length_a   1.000
_cell.length_b   1.000
_cell.length_c   1.000
_cell.angle_alpha   90.00
_cell.angle_beta   90.00
_cell.angle_gamma   90.00
#
_symmetry.space_group_name_H-M   'P 1'
#
loop_
_entity.id
_entity.type
_entity.pdbx_description
1 polymer ?
#
loop_
_entity_poly.entity_id
_entity_poly.type
_entity_poly.pdbx_seq_one_letter_code
_entity_poly.pdbx_strand_id
1 'polypeptide(L)'
;MLVLGERAQRNTNTWPSPAESYVATNKLTDRGIRAAKTTEKTQKLSDGDGLQLWLMPTGAKLWRVAYRYGGKQKLLALGKYPDLSLTGAREA
;
A
#
# COMPACT_ATOMS: atom_id res chain seq x y z
N MET A 1 -18.70 -28.39 51.11
CA MET A 1 -18.64 -28.89 49.72
C MET A 1 -18.26 -27.70 48.85
N LEU A 2 -17.01 -27.63 48.41
CA LEU A 2 -16.40 -26.48 47.74
C LEU A 2 -16.93 -26.35 46.30
N VAL A 3 -17.35 -25.15 45.91
CA VAL A 3 -17.57 -24.78 44.50
C VAL A 3 -16.26 -24.17 44.00
N LEU A 4 -15.52 -24.93 43.19
CA LEU A 4 -14.42 -24.42 42.38
C LEU A 4 -14.82 -24.60 40.91
N GLY A 5 -15.49 -23.57 40.37
CA GLY A 5 -15.68 -23.41 38.93
C GLY A 5 -14.48 -22.64 38.38
N GLU A 6 -13.52 -23.38 37.85
CA GLU A 6 -12.28 -22.88 37.26
C GLU A 6 -12.57 -21.90 36.10
N ARG A 7 -12.19 -20.63 36.26
CA ARG A 7 -12.12 -19.67 35.14
C ARG A 7 -10.93 -20.04 34.27
N ALA A 8 -11.13 -20.94 33.31
CA ALA A 8 -10.16 -21.23 32.27
C ALA A 8 -10.11 -20.08 31.24
N GLN A 9 -9.20 -19.14 31.49
CA GLN A 9 -8.35 -18.44 30.52
C GLN A 9 -9.03 -17.87 29.25
N ARG A 10 -9.21 -16.54 29.24
CA ARG A 10 -9.24 -15.76 27.99
C ARG A 10 -7.85 -15.83 27.36
N ASN A 11 -7.62 -16.82 26.50
CA ASN A 11 -6.42 -16.89 25.67
C ASN A 11 -6.57 -15.92 24.49
N THR A 12 -5.70 -14.91 24.48
CA THR A 12 -5.58 -13.85 23.48
C THR A 12 -4.77 -14.30 22.27
N ASN A 13 -5.12 -15.43 21.66
CA ASN A 13 -4.50 -15.87 20.40
C ASN A 13 -5.44 -15.60 19.23
N THR A 14 -5.65 -14.31 18.93
CA THR A 14 -6.20 -13.93 17.62
C THR A 14 -5.08 -14.05 16.60
N TRP A 15 -4.96 -15.24 16.03
CA TRP A 15 -4.24 -15.44 14.79
C TRP A 15 -5.13 -14.93 13.65
N PRO A 16 -4.67 -14.04 12.75
CA PRO A 16 -5.50 -13.66 11.61
C PRO A 16 -5.78 -14.93 10.79
N SER A 17 -7.04 -15.11 10.39
CA SER A 17 -7.44 -16.15 9.43
C SER A 17 -6.56 -16.03 8.18
N PRO A 18 -6.24 -17.11 7.43
CA PRO A 18 -5.43 -17.02 6.20
C PRO A 18 -5.94 -16.00 5.15
N ALA A 19 -7.20 -15.55 5.27
CA ALA A 19 -7.78 -14.49 4.45
C ALA A 19 -7.50 -13.04 4.96
N GLU A 20 -7.00 -12.86 6.18
CA GLU A 20 -6.83 -11.56 6.85
C GLU A 20 -5.39 -11.03 6.88
N SER A 21 -4.40 -11.80 6.40
CA SER A 21 -3.02 -11.29 6.22
C SER A 21 -2.81 -10.61 4.86
N TYR A 22 -3.88 -10.31 4.12
CA TYR A 22 -3.78 -9.58 2.87
C TYR A 22 -3.33 -8.15 3.17
N VAL A 23 -2.05 -7.86 2.91
CA VAL A 23 -1.53 -6.49 2.88
C VAL A 23 -2.47 -5.67 2.00
N ALA A 24 -3.25 -4.76 2.58
CA ALA A 24 -4.28 -4.05 1.83
C ALA A 24 -3.68 -3.45 0.54
N THR A 25 -4.19 -3.85 -0.62
CA THR A 25 -3.82 -3.34 -1.93
C THR A 25 -4.87 -2.33 -2.40
N ASN A 26 -4.63 -1.63 -3.51
CA ASN A 26 -5.54 -0.64 -4.09
C ASN A 26 -5.95 0.52 -3.16
N LYS A 27 -5.01 1.02 -2.34
CA LYS A 27 -5.29 2.06 -1.32
C LYS A 27 -5.55 3.44 -1.90
N LEU A 28 -5.05 3.74 -3.09
CA LEU A 28 -5.23 5.04 -3.72
C LEU A 28 -6.58 5.11 -4.43
N THR A 29 -7.10 6.32 -4.49
CA THR A 29 -8.29 6.66 -5.27
C THR A 29 -7.93 7.80 -6.21
N ASP A 30 -8.54 7.83 -7.40
CA ASP A 30 -8.28 8.88 -8.38
C ASP A 30 -8.62 10.28 -7.81
N ARG A 31 -9.72 10.39 -7.05
CA ARG A 31 -10.06 11.61 -6.31
C ARG A 31 -8.97 12.03 -5.33
N GLY A 32 -8.43 11.09 -4.56
CA GLY A 32 -7.32 11.34 -3.64
C GLY A 32 -6.06 11.81 -4.36
N ILE A 33 -5.74 11.19 -5.50
CA ILE A 33 -4.57 11.55 -6.32
C ILE A 33 -4.71 12.95 -6.92
N ARG A 34 -5.89 13.32 -7.41
CA ARG A 34 -6.15 14.68 -7.92
C ARG A 34 -5.97 15.73 -6.82
N ALA A 35 -6.52 15.46 -5.64
CA ALA A 35 -6.44 16.36 -4.49
C ALA A 35 -5.06 16.41 -3.83
N ALA A 36 -4.20 15.42 -4.07
CA ALA A 36 -2.87 15.34 -3.48
C ALA A 36 -1.99 16.51 -3.95
N LYS A 37 -1.50 17.28 -2.97
CA LYS A 37 -0.61 18.41 -3.15
C LYS A 37 0.83 17.95 -3.05
N THR A 38 1.69 18.49 -3.90
CA THR A 38 3.13 18.29 -3.79
C THR A 38 3.69 19.19 -2.69
N THR A 39 4.76 18.75 -2.04
CA THR A 39 5.52 19.55 -1.08
C THR A 39 6.93 19.80 -1.60
N GLU A 40 7.77 20.49 -0.83
CA GLU A 40 9.18 20.73 -1.18
C GLU A 40 10.03 19.45 -1.27
N LYS A 41 9.49 18.31 -0.83
CA LYS A 41 10.15 17.00 -0.87
C LYS A 41 9.30 15.99 -1.62
N THR A 42 9.96 15.01 -2.25
CA THR A 42 9.24 13.92 -2.91
C THR A 42 8.44 13.11 -1.90
N GLN A 43 7.13 13.02 -2.10
CA GLN A 43 6.25 12.17 -1.30
C GLN A 43 5.91 10.89 -2.06
N LYS A 44 5.80 9.79 -1.35
CA LYS A 44 5.48 8.47 -1.91
C LYS A 44 4.15 8.01 -1.34
N LEU A 45 3.16 7.85 -2.20
CA LEU A 45 1.86 7.29 -1.85
C LEU A 45 1.79 5.87 -2.38
N SER A 46 1.77 4.89 -1.49
CA SER A 46 1.71 3.46 -1.88
C SER A 46 0.28 3.04 -2.19
N ASP A 47 0.10 2.34 -3.30
CA ASP A 47 -1.18 1.75 -3.68
C ASP A 47 -1.31 0.30 -3.22
N GLY A 48 -0.21 -0.46 -3.21
CA GLY A 48 -0.20 -1.91 -2.96
C GLY A 48 0.72 -2.59 -3.96
N ASP A 49 1.12 -3.85 -3.70
CA ASP A 49 1.90 -4.68 -4.64
C ASP A 49 3.16 -4.02 -5.24
N GLY A 50 3.76 -3.09 -4.48
CA GLY A 50 4.93 -2.32 -4.93
C GLY A 50 4.61 -1.08 -5.77
N LEU A 51 3.37 -0.90 -6.24
CA LEU A 51 2.90 0.29 -6.95
C LEU A 51 2.86 1.51 -6.02
N GLN A 52 3.44 2.62 -6.50
CA GLN A 52 3.58 3.88 -5.78
C GLN A 52 3.36 5.06 -6.72
N LEU A 53 2.65 6.07 -6.23
CA LEU A 53 2.64 7.40 -6.82
C LEU A 53 3.70 8.28 -6.14
N TRP A 54 4.63 8.79 -6.93
CA TRP A 54 5.64 9.74 -6.50
C TRP A 54 5.18 11.16 -6.84
N LEU A 55 4.94 11.95 -5.80
CA LEU A 55 4.62 13.37 -5.89
C LEU A 55 5.93 14.15 -5.81
N MET A 56 6.38 14.70 -6.94
CA MET A 56 7.63 15.42 -7.05
C MET A 56 7.46 16.89 -6.62
N PRO A 57 8.50 17.53 -6.07
CA PRO A 57 8.44 18.97 -5.75
C PRO A 57 8.13 19.86 -6.95
N THR A 58 8.42 19.39 -8.16
CA THR A 58 8.11 20.07 -9.43
C THR A 58 6.62 20.08 -9.77
N GLY A 59 5.75 19.44 -8.97
CA GLY A 59 4.34 19.27 -9.29
C GLY A 59 4.03 17.97 -10.06
N ALA A 60 5.05 17.29 -10.58
CA ALA A 60 4.86 16.05 -11.34
C ALA A 60 4.39 14.89 -10.44
N LYS A 61 3.51 14.05 -11.00
CA LYS A 61 2.96 12.85 -10.35
C LYS A 61 3.38 11.63 -11.17
N LEU A 62 4.22 10.76 -10.63
CA LEU A 62 4.87 9.68 -11.38
C LEU A 62 4.52 8.31 -10.82
N TRP A 63 4.11 7.39 -11.68
CA TRP A 63 3.87 6.00 -11.32
C TRP A 63 5.18 5.21 -11.30
N ARG A 64 5.42 4.51 -10.20
CA ARG A 64 6.61 3.68 -9.98
C ARG A 64 6.22 2.33 -9.38
N VAL A 65 6.90 1.27 -9.77
CA VAL A 65 6.76 -0.06 -9.14
C VAL A 65 8.09 -0.43 -8.49
N ALA A 66 8.08 -0.62 -7.17
CA ALA A 66 9.20 -1.19 -6.45
C ALA A 66 9.10 -2.72 -6.48
N TYR A 67 10.12 -3.36 -7.02
CA TYR A 67 10.17 -4.83 -7.15
C TYR A 67 11.54 -5.34 -6.74
N ARG A 68 11.68 -6.66 -6.59
CA ARG A 68 12.96 -7.30 -6.32
C ARG A 68 13.32 -8.27 -7.44
N TYR A 69 14.56 -8.22 -7.89
CA TYR A 69 15.12 -9.15 -8.86
C TYR A 69 16.57 -9.46 -8.50
N GLY A 70 16.92 -10.75 -8.43
CA GLY A 70 18.25 -11.19 -8.03
C GLY A 70 18.68 -10.67 -6.65
N GLY A 71 17.75 -10.68 -5.67
CA GLY A 71 18.00 -10.22 -4.30
C GLY A 71 18.10 -8.70 -4.13
N LYS A 72 18.07 -7.92 -5.21
CA LYS A 72 18.19 -6.45 -5.17
C LYS A 72 16.84 -5.78 -5.39
N GLN A 73 16.57 -4.73 -4.63
CA GLN A 73 15.43 -3.86 -4.86
C GLN A 73 15.68 -2.97 -6.09
N LYS A 74 14.66 -2.86 -6.93
CA LYS A 74 14.65 -2.06 -8.16
C LYS A 74 13.38 -1.21 -8.21
N LEU A 75 13.41 -0.20 -9.06
CA LEU A 75 12.30 0.72 -9.27
C LEU A 75 12.04 0.86 -10.77
N LEU A 76 10.85 0.48 -11.22
CA LEU A 76 10.40 0.66 -12.60
C LEU A 76 9.63 1.99 -12.73
N ALA A 77 9.77 2.68 -13.85
CA ALA A 77 8.94 3.82 -14.22
C ALA A 77 7.80 3.34 -15.12
N LEU A 78 6.54 3.59 -14.73
CA LEU A 78 5.39 3.23 -15.57
C LEU A 78 4.91 4.41 -16.42
N GLY A 79 4.98 5.62 -15.87
CA GLY A 79 4.50 6.82 -16.57
C GLY A 79 4.20 7.95 -15.60
N LYS A 80 3.51 8.97 -16.13
CA LYS A 80 3.05 10.13 -15.36
C LYS A 80 1.53 10.13 -15.28
N TYR A 81 0.99 10.61 -14.16
CA TYR A 81 -0.42 10.93 -14.04
C TYR A 81 -0.67 12.36 -14.55
N PRO A 82 -1.75 12.65 -15.30
CA PRO A 82 -2.88 11.77 -15.61
C PRO A 82 -2.75 10.93 -16.90
N ASP A 83 -1.66 11.06 -17.67
CA ASP A 83 -1.48 10.32 -18.94
C ASP A 83 -1.63 8.80 -18.77
N LEU A 84 -1.11 8.24 -17.67
CA LEU A 84 -1.42 6.90 -17.20
C LEU A 84 -2.36 7.00 -15.99
N SER A 85 -3.57 6.45 -16.14
CA SER A 85 -4.58 6.42 -15.08
C SER A 85 -4.17 5.49 -13.93
N LEU A 86 -4.82 5.62 -12.77
CA LEU A 86 -4.60 4.71 -11.64
C LEU A 86 -4.89 3.25 -12.02
N THR A 87 -5.99 3.00 -12.74
CA THR A 87 -6.33 1.65 -13.21
C THR A 87 -5.27 1.14 -14.18
N GLY A 88 -4.85 1.95 -15.16
CA GLY A 88 -3.80 1.57 -16.09
C GLY A 88 -2.45 1.29 -15.40
N ALA A 89 -2.14 2.00 -14.32
CA ALA A 89 -0.93 1.75 -13.53
C ALA A 89 -1.00 0.45 -12.70
N ARG A 90 -2.21 -0.04 -12.35
CA ARG A 90 -2.42 -1.32 -11.65
C ARG A 90 -2.34 -2.52 -12.59
N GLU A 91 -2.63 -2.32 -13.87
CA GLU A 91 -2.63 -3.36 -14.91
C GLU A 91 -1.28 -3.52 -15.63
N ALA A 92 -0.30 -2.67 -15.32
CA ALA A 92 1.00 -2.58 -16.00
C ALA A 92 2.06 -3.59 -15.52
#